data_AF-A0A443K7M8-F1
#
_entry.id   AF-A0A443K7M8-F1
#
_cell.length_a   1.000
_cell.length_b   1.000
_cell.length_c   1.000
_cell.angle_alpha   90.00
_cell.angle_beta   90.00
_cell.angle_gamma   90.00
#
_symmetry.space_group_name_H-M   'P 1'
#
loop_
_entity.id
_entity.type
_entity.pdbx_description
1 polymer ?
#
loop_
_entity_poly.entity_id
_entity_poly.type
_entity_poly.pdbx_seq_one_letter_code
_entity_poly.pdbx_strand_id
1 'polypeptide(L)' 'MFEVFACNWETVTAFLAVETQWRLAIGFGALAWLGIDYAAADVAFRRLGISDQAFAGVQVMERAALEVFAEEAG' A
#
# COMPACT_ATOMS: atom_id res chain seq x y z
N MET A 1 -8.93 -18.53 6.56
CA MET A 1 -7.46 -18.47 6.70
C MET A 1 -6.90 -18.52 5.30
N PHE A 2 -6.06 -17.57 4.92
CA PHE A 2 -5.36 -17.58 3.63
C PHE A 2 -3.86 -17.72 3.88
N GLU A 3 -3.15 -18.29 2.92
CA GLU A 3 -1.71 -18.48 2.98
C GLU A 3 -1.04 -17.59 1.93
N VAL A 4 0.18 -17.16 2.22
CA VAL A 4 0.99 -16.33 1.33
C VAL A 4 2.18 -17.17 0.85
N PHE A 5 2.39 -17.23 -0.47
CA PHE A 5 3.59 -17.83 -1.02
C PHE A 5 4.85 -17.16 -0.45
N ALA A 6 5.82 -17.96 -0.03
CA ALA A 6 7.01 -17.47 0.68
C ALA A 6 7.75 -16.34 -0.07
N CYS A 7 7.78 -16.40 -1.40
CA CYS A 7 8.40 -15.35 -2.24
C CYS A 7 7.71 -13.98 -2.14
N ASN A 8 6.45 -13.93 -1.75
CA ASN A 8 5.68 -12.69 -1.60
C ASN A 8 5.61 -12.22 -0.14
N TRP A 9 6.21 -12.96 0.80
CA TRP A 9 6.08 -12.64 2.22
C TRP A 9 6.66 -11.28 2.57
N GLU A 10 7.84 -10.96 2.02
CA GLU A 10 8.48 -9.66 2.20
C GLU A 10 7.59 -8.51 1.69
N THR A 11 7.00 -8.67 0.50
CA THR A 11 6.05 -7.70 -0.07
C THR A 11 4.84 -7.49 0.84
N VAL A 12 4.23 -8.58 1.32
CA VAL A 12 3.03 -8.51 2.17
C VAL A 12 3.34 -7.85 3.50
N THR A 13 4.46 -8.19 4.15
CA THR A 13 4.85 -7.55 5.41
C THR A 13 5.21 -6.08 5.22
N ALA A 14 5.85 -5.72 4.11
CA ALA A 14 6.14 -4.33 3.76
C ALA A 14 4.86 -3.52 3.54
N PHE A 15 3.88 -4.06 2.82
CA PHE A 15 2.60 -3.41 2.56
C PHE A 15 1.81 -3.20 3.87
N LEU A 16 1.74 -4.23 4.72
CA LEU A 16 1.05 -4.14 6.02
C LEU A 16 1.74 -3.15 6.97
N ALA A 17 3.06 -3.02 6.91
CA ALA A 17 3.79 -2.07 7.76
C ALA A 17 3.44 -0.60 7.48
N VAL A 18 2.84 -0.31 6.31
CA VAL A 18 2.47 1.04 5.88
C VAL A 18 0.96 1.18 5.63
N GLU A 19 0.15 0.25 6.15
CA GLU A 19 -1.31 0.19 5.91
C GLU A 19 -2.06 1.45 6.37
N THR A 20 -1.45 2.27 7.21
CA THR A 20 -2.01 3.53 7.74
C THR A 20 -1.52 4.78 7.00
N GLN A 21 -0.59 4.63 6.06
CA GLN A 21 0.13 5.74 5.41
C GLN A 21 -0.51 6.16 4.08
N TRP A 22 -1.85 6.13 4.00
CA TRP A 22 -2.58 6.50 2.78
C TRP A 22 -2.82 8.00 2.69
N ARG A 23 -2.70 8.52 1.46
CA ARG A 23 -3.07 9.89 1.11
C ARG A 23 -4.53 9.93 0.68
N LEU A 24 -5.25 10.90 1.25
CA LEU A 24 -6.65 11.15 0.97
C LEU A 24 -6.83 12.57 0.44
N ALA A 25 -7.59 12.70 -0.64
CA ALA A 25 -8.11 13.98 -1.13
C ALA A 25 -9.59 14.10 -0.77
N ILE A 26 -9.98 15.26 -0.25
CA ILE A 26 -11.36 15.60 0.07
C ILE A 26 -11.69 16.91 -0.65
N GLY A 27 -12.76 16.93 -1.44
CA GLY A 27 -13.18 18.12 -2.17
C GLY A 27 -14.52 17.95 -2.88
N PHE A 28 -15.27 19.04 -3.07
CA PHE A 28 -16.56 19.08 -3.77
C PHE A 28 -17.55 17.95 -3.42
N GLY A 29 -17.59 17.52 -2.15
CA GLY A 29 -18.48 16.44 -1.68
C GLY A 29 -17.99 15.02 -2.01
N ALA A 30 -16.79 14.86 -2.56
CA ALA A 30 -16.16 13.59 -2.86
C ALA A 30 -14.92 13.36 -1.99
N LEU A 31 -14.64 12.08 -1.75
CA LEU A 31 -13.44 11.57 -1.09
C LEU A 31 -12.75 10.61 -2.06
N ALA A 32 -11.45 10.78 -2.25
CA ALA A 32 -10.65 9.93 -3.12
C ALA A 32 -9.34 9.54 -2.44
N TRP A 33 -9.06 8.23 -2.42
CA TRP A 33 -7.77 7.69 -2.03
C TRP A 33 -6.79 7.88 -3.19
N LEU A 34 -5.61 8.46 -2.91
CA LEU A 34 -4.63 8.79 -3.95
C LEU A 34 -3.50 7.76 -4.07
N GLY A 35 -3.19 7.05 -2.98
CA GLY A 35 -2.05 6.14 -2.89
C GLY A 35 -1.35 6.23 -1.53
N ILE A 36 -0.31 5.44 -1.35
CA ILE A 36 0.59 5.45 -0.20
C ILE A 36 1.44 6.73 -0.25
N ASP A 37 1.58 7.40 0.88
CA ASP A 37 2.57 8.45 1.07
C ASP A 37 3.96 7.82 1.20
N TYR A 38 4.67 7.70 0.08
CA TYR A 38 6.01 7.13 0.05
C TYR A 38 7.03 7.86 0.94
N ALA A 39 6.82 9.16 1.22
CA ALA A 39 7.69 9.89 2.13
C ALA A 39 7.42 9.50 3.60
N ALA A 40 6.16 9.30 3.98
CA ALA A 40 5.80 8.80 5.31
C ALA A 40 6.18 7.32 5.50
N ALA A 41 6.05 6.52 4.45
CA ALA A 41 6.38 5.09 4.42
C ALA A 41 7.90 4.80 4.46
N ASP A 42 8.74 5.75 4.02
CA ASP A 42 10.20 5.57 3.87
C ASP A 42 10.88 5.02 5.14
N VAL A 43 10.51 5.52 6.32
CA VAL A 43 11.10 5.07 7.58
C VAL A 43 10.80 3.59 7.84
N ALA A 44 9.59 3.12 7.53
CA ALA A 44 9.21 1.72 7.69
C ALA A 44 9.98 0.84 6.70
N PHE A 45 10.02 1.22 5.42
CA PHE A 45 10.76 0.48 4.38
C PHE A 45 12.25 0.36 4.70
N ARG A 46 12.89 1.45 5.15
CA ARG A 46 14.30 1.43 5.57
C ARG A 46 14.54 0.57 6.81
N ARG A 47 13.62 0.59 7.79
CA ARG A 47 13.75 -0.24 9.00
C ARG A 47 13.54 -1.73 8.72
N LEU A 48 12.69 -2.06 7.75
CA LEU A 48 12.47 -3.43 7.29
C LEU A 48 13.57 -3.90 6.33
N GLY A 49 14.31 -2.98 5.71
CA GLY A 49 15.37 -3.31 4.76
C GLY A 49 14.84 -4.00 3.50
N ILE A 50 13.67 -3.57 3.03
CA ILE A 50 12.97 -4.28 1.95
C ILE A 50 13.75 -4.25 0.64
N SER A 51 13.66 -5.33 -0.12
CA SER A 51 14.22 -5.43 -1.47
C SER A 51 13.49 -4.53 -2.48
N ASP A 52 14.17 -4.18 -3.58
CA ASP A 52 13.54 -3.48 -4.72
C ASP A 52 12.37 -4.29 -5.31
N GLN A 53 12.46 -5.63 -5.26
CA GLN A 53 11.39 -6.52 -5.68
C GLN A 53 10.17 -6.40 -4.76
N ALA A 54 10.38 -6.35 -3.44
CA ALA A 54 9.30 -6.13 -2.48
C ALA A 54 8.69 -4.74 -2.63
N PHE A 55 9.50 -3.71 -2.87
CA PHE A 55 9.02 -2.36 -3.16
C PHE A 55 8.12 -2.34 -4.41
N ALA A 56 8.56 -2.95 -5.52
CA ALA A 56 7.73 -3.08 -6.73
C ALA A 56 6.45 -3.88 -6.45
N GLY A 57 6.51 -4.89 -5.58
CA GLY A 57 5.34 -5.62 -5.11
C GLY A 57 4.35 -4.77 -4.32
N VAL A 58 4.83 -3.87 -3.46
CA VAL A 58 3.98 -2.92 -2.72
C VAL A 58 3.23 -2.02 -3.70
N GLN A 59 3.86 -1.57 -4.79
CA GLN A 59 3.19 -0.78 -5.84
C GLN A 59 2.08 -1.57 -6.56
N VAL A 60 2.25 -2.88 -6.72
CA VAL A 60 1.20 -3.75 -7.28
C VAL A 60 0.03 -3.86 -6.31
N MET A 61 0.29 -4.06 -5.02
CA MET A 61 -0.74 -4.12 -3.98
C MET A 61 -1.47 -2.79 -3.81
N GLU A 62 -0.75 -1.67 -3.87
CA GLU A 62 -1.32 -0.32 -3.85
C GLU A 62 -2.34 -0.13 -4.97
N ARG A 63 -1.99 -0.49 -6.22
CA ARG A 63 -2.92 -0.38 -7.35
C ARG A 63 -4.18 -1.21 -7.14
N ALA A 64 -4.03 -2.45 -6.68
CA ALA A 64 -5.18 -3.32 -6.39
C ALA A 64 -6.07 -2.75 -5.27
N ALA A 65 -5.47 -2.18 -4.23
CA ALA A 65 -6.22 -1.53 -3.15
C ALA A 65 -6.95 -0.26 -3.64
N LEU A 66 -6.34 0.54 -4.52
CA LEU A 66 -6.98 1.71 -5.11
C LEU A 66 -8.20 1.35 -5.98
N GLU A 67 -8.15 0.23 -6.71
CA GLU A 67 -9.30 -0.29 -7.46
C GLU A 67 -10.47 -0.60 -6.49
N VAL A 68 -10.21 -1.31 -5.40
CA VAL A 68 -11.22 -1.62 -4.37
C VAL A 68 -11.75 -0.34 -3.71
N PHE A 69 -10.87 0.61 -3.37
CA PHE A 69 -11.30 1.87 -2.75
C PHE A 69 -12.17 2.72 -3.67
N ALA A 70 -11.93 2.68 -4.98
CA ALA A 70 -12.76 3.37 -5.96
C ALA A 70 -14.15 2.72 -6.09
N GLU A 71 -14.22 1.39 -6.05
CA GLU A 71 -15.49 0.64 -6.05
C GLU A 71 -16.36 0.96 -4.83
N GLU A 72 -15.77 1.05 -3.64
CA GLU A 72 -16.48 1.34 -2.38
C GLU A 72 -16.87 2.83 -2.21
N ALA A 73 -16.30 3.73 -3.01
CA ALA A 73 -16.58 5.16 -2.94
C ALA A 73 -17.76 5.61 -3.83
N GLY A 74 -18.26 4.74 -4.72
CA GLY A 74 -19.39 4.98 -5.62
C GLY A 74 -20.69 4.39 -5.11
#